data_AF-E5VH96-F1
#
_entry.id   AF-E5VH96-F1
#
_cell.length_a   1.000
_cell.length_b   1.000
_cell.length_c   1.000
_cell.angle_alpha   90.00
_cell.angle_beta   90.00
_cell.angle_gamma   90.00
#
_symmetry.space_group_name_H-M   'P 1'
#
loop_
_entity.id
_entity.type
_entity.pdbx_description
1 polymer ?
#
loop_
_entity_poly.entity_id
_entity_poly.type
_entity_poly.pdbx_seq_one_letter_code
_entity_poly.pdbx_strand_id
1 'polypeptide(L)'
;MITGGGSGHEPAFVGYLGDGMLDSVAIGEVFASPPALAFYDAIVDADQGEGVAVLFGNYAGDNMNVKMAVQMAEDDDIEVKYVVANDDVASAPKAVKEQRHGIAGGFFMWKVGGARAAKGGSLDDVIASAQNVVNRTKSICVGLEPCVIPALGHSNFKIEDGTMEFGVGHHGEAGTKVEKLKSASEMAQEMAETILNDFDFEEGKEVAVMLSSLGATPVMELYVLYDEVEKVLAKAGHKVWKTYIGNYVTSLDMNGASLTIVDLDDEIKELLSEPAVPIGMKNY
;
A
#
# COMPACT_ATOMS: atom_id res chain seq x y z
N MET A 1 -13.27 1.54 11.32
CA MET A 1 -12.41 1.83 10.16
C MET A 1 -12.46 0.66 9.19
N ILE A 2 -12.64 0.94 7.90
CA ILE A 2 -12.72 -0.09 6.86
C ILE A 2 -11.76 0.20 5.70
N THR A 3 -11.56 -0.82 4.86
CA THR A 3 -10.95 -0.68 3.53
C THR A 3 -11.68 -1.59 2.54
N GLY A 4 -11.21 -1.62 1.30
CA GLY A 4 -11.62 -2.62 0.33
C GLY A 4 -10.89 -2.47 -1.00
N GLY A 5 -11.05 -3.49 -1.83
CA GLY A 5 -10.46 -3.56 -3.15
C GLY A 5 -10.63 -4.95 -3.76
N GLY A 6 -10.06 -5.14 -4.95
CA GLY A 6 -10.07 -6.44 -5.63
C GLY A 6 -9.32 -7.52 -4.85
N SER A 7 -9.71 -8.76 -5.03
CA SER A 7 -8.96 -9.91 -4.51
C SER A 7 -7.63 -10.09 -5.24
N GLY A 8 -6.70 -10.84 -4.64
CA GLY A 8 -5.41 -11.17 -5.25
C GLY A 8 -4.21 -10.36 -4.72
N HIS A 9 -4.42 -9.63 -3.63
CA HIS A 9 -3.39 -8.83 -2.96
C HIS A 9 -3.05 -9.34 -1.55
N GLU A 10 -3.48 -10.56 -1.22
CA GLU A 10 -3.44 -11.09 0.14
C GLU A 10 -2.00 -11.03 0.72
N PRO A 11 -1.82 -10.58 1.98
CA PRO A 11 -2.85 -10.44 3.02
C PRO A 11 -3.73 -9.19 2.89
N ALA A 12 -3.43 -8.24 2.01
CA ALA A 12 -4.38 -7.17 1.72
C ALA A 12 -5.64 -7.76 1.04
N PHE A 13 -6.85 -7.52 1.50
CA PHE A 13 -7.23 -6.63 2.60
C PHE A 13 -7.69 -7.40 3.85
N VAL A 14 -8.30 -8.57 3.68
CA VAL A 14 -8.90 -9.39 4.75
C VAL A 14 -7.90 -9.73 5.85
N GLY A 15 -6.63 -9.94 5.51
CA GLY A 15 -5.58 -10.24 6.48
C GLY A 15 -5.32 -9.11 7.48
N TYR A 16 -5.83 -7.91 7.24
CA TYR A 16 -5.67 -6.74 8.11
C TYR A 16 -6.86 -6.47 9.04
N LEU A 17 -7.88 -7.33 9.02
CA LEU A 17 -8.96 -7.34 10.02
C LEU A 17 -8.40 -7.67 11.40
N GLY A 18 -8.71 -6.85 12.41
CA GLY A 18 -8.37 -7.10 13.82
C GLY A 18 -7.97 -5.84 14.59
N ASP A 19 -7.85 -6.02 15.91
CA ASP A 19 -7.58 -4.93 16.87
C ASP A 19 -6.37 -4.07 16.46
N GLY A 20 -6.52 -2.75 16.54
CA GLY A 20 -5.47 -1.80 16.17
C GLY A 20 -5.26 -1.63 14.66
N MET A 21 -6.11 -2.26 13.83
CA MET A 21 -6.09 -2.17 12.37
C MET A 21 -7.54 -2.06 11.84
N LEU A 22 -8.03 -2.96 10.97
CA LEU A 22 -9.35 -2.81 10.32
C LEU A 22 -10.49 -3.49 11.08
N ASP A 23 -11.69 -2.90 11.05
CA ASP A 23 -12.91 -3.48 11.65
C ASP A 23 -13.71 -4.30 10.63
N SER A 24 -13.80 -3.83 9.38
CA SER A 24 -14.51 -4.51 8.28
C SER A 24 -13.81 -4.26 6.94
N VAL A 25 -14.09 -5.10 5.93
CA VAL A 25 -13.43 -5.05 4.61
C VAL A 25 -14.42 -5.40 3.50
N ALA A 26 -14.46 -4.57 2.45
CA ALA A 26 -15.17 -4.89 1.21
C ALA A 26 -14.24 -5.58 0.20
N ILE A 27 -14.63 -6.77 -0.28
CA ILE A 27 -13.82 -7.56 -1.23
C ILE A 27 -14.55 -7.72 -2.57
N GLY A 28 -13.83 -7.40 -3.64
CA GLY A 28 -14.26 -7.61 -5.01
C GLY A 28 -13.63 -8.86 -5.64
N GLU A 29 -13.94 -9.08 -6.91
CA GLU A 29 -13.32 -10.14 -7.71
C GLU A 29 -11.80 -9.88 -7.88
N VAL A 30 -11.08 -10.86 -8.43
CA VAL A 30 -9.63 -10.72 -8.67
C VAL A 30 -9.33 -9.48 -9.52
N PHE A 31 -8.56 -8.55 -8.95
CA PHE A 31 -8.19 -7.26 -9.56
C PHE A 31 -9.37 -6.38 -10.01
N ALA A 32 -10.54 -6.54 -9.38
CA ALA A 32 -11.71 -5.72 -9.66
C ALA A 32 -12.30 -5.14 -8.37
N SER A 33 -12.53 -3.83 -8.37
CA SER A 33 -13.13 -3.12 -7.24
C SER A 33 -14.44 -3.76 -6.75
N PRO A 34 -14.67 -3.87 -5.43
CA PRO A 34 -15.94 -4.29 -4.87
C PRO A 34 -17.06 -3.34 -5.33
N PRO A 35 -18.28 -3.85 -5.58
CA PRO A 35 -19.40 -2.97 -5.89
C PRO A 35 -19.70 -2.03 -4.72
N ALA A 36 -20.28 -0.86 -5.01
CA ALA A 36 -20.66 0.13 -3.99
C ALA A 36 -21.45 -0.47 -2.81
N LEU A 37 -22.36 -1.41 -3.08
CA LEU A 37 -23.13 -2.09 -2.03
C LEU A 37 -22.23 -2.86 -1.04
N ALA A 38 -21.15 -3.49 -1.50
CA ALA A 38 -20.22 -4.19 -0.61
C ALA A 38 -19.44 -3.23 0.29
N PHE A 39 -19.07 -2.05 -0.24
CA PHE A 39 -18.48 -0.99 0.59
C PHE A 39 -19.48 -0.46 1.61
N TYR A 40 -20.73 -0.23 1.21
CA TYR A 40 -21.79 0.21 2.12
C TYR A 40 -22.05 -0.83 3.21
N ASP A 41 -22.17 -2.10 2.87
CA ASP A 41 -22.35 -3.18 3.86
C ASP A 41 -21.20 -3.22 4.87
N ALA A 42 -19.95 -3.03 4.42
CA ALA A 42 -18.79 -2.93 5.30
C ALA A 42 -18.82 -1.66 6.18
N ILE A 43 -19.31 -0.52 5.67
CA ILE A 43 -19.51 0.70 6.46
C ILE A 43 -20.51 0.45 7.58
N VAL A 44 -21.67 -0.13 7.26
CA VAL A 44 -22.72 -0.44 8.23
C VAL A 44 -22.24 -1.44 9.29
N ASP A 45 -21.49 -2.46 8.88
CA ASP A 45 -20.92 -3.47 9.79
C ASP A 45 -19.89 -2.87 10.76
N ALA A 46 -19.14 -1.86 10.32
CA ALA A 46 -18.11 -1.19 11.13
C ALA A 46 -18.62 0.01 11.94
N ASP A 47 -19.86 0.48 11.72
CA ASP A 47 -20.39 1.64 12.40
C ASP A 47 -20.66 1.35 13.90
N GLN A 48 -20.16 2.23 14.75
CA GLN A 48 -20.32 2.18 16.20
C GLN A 48 -20.97 3.46 16.76
N GLY A 49 -21.49 4.33 15.87
CA GLY A 49 -22.11 5.61 16.24
C GLY A 49 -21.13 6.77 16.38
N GLU A 50 -19.85 6.57 16.06
CA GLU A 50 -18.78 7.58 16.10
C GLU A 50 -18.22 7.91 14.70
N GLY A 51 -18.93 7.45 13.66
CA GLY A 51 -18.57 7.59 12.26
C GLY A 51 -17.55 6.55 11.77
N VAL A 52 -17.41 6.45 10.44
CA VAL A 52 -16.61 5.41 9.78
C VAL A 52 -15.54 6.02 8.88
N ALA A 53 -14.28 5.65 9.12
CA ALA A 53 -13.17 5.96 8.24
C ALA A 53 -13.01 4.88 7.15
N VAL A 54 -13.06 5.27 5.87
CA VAL A 54 -12.79 4.40 4.70
C VAL A 54 -11.43 4.74 4.11
N LEU A 55 -10.45 3.85 4.24
CA LEU A 55 -9.07 4.10 3.80
C LEU A 55 -8.72 3.15 2.65
N PHE A 56 -8.55 3.63 1.42
CA PHE A 56 -8.46 2.76 0.23
C PHE A 56 -7.45 3.25 -0.83
N GLY A 57 -7.14 2.42 -1.83
CA GLY A 57 -6.18 2.75 -2.91
C GLY A 57 -6.77 3.63 -4.01
N ASN A 58 -5.94 4.46 -4.66
CA ASN A 58 -6.41 5.35 -5.72
C ASN A 58 -6.56 4.65 -7.07
N TYR A 59 -7.65 3.90 -7.22
CA TYR A 59 -8.09 3.35 -8.51
C TYR A 59 -9.46 3.91 -8.89
N ALA A 60 -9.72 4.03 -10.20
CA ALA A 60 -10.96 4.63 -10.69
C ALA A 60 -12.21 3.88 -10.19
N GLY A 61 -12.16 2.54 -10.20
CA GLY A 61 -13.23 1.68 -9.69
C GLY A 61 -13.50 1.90 -8.21
N ASP A 62 -12.45 1.85 -7.38
CA ASP A 62 -12.58 2.04 -5.93
C ASP A 62 -13.08 3.44 -5.59
N ASN A 63 -12.55 4.48 -6.24
CA ASN A 63 -13.03 5.85 -6.06
C ASN A 63 -14.53 6.00 -6.38
N MET A 64 -15.00 5.37 -7.45
CA MET A 64 -16.41 5.44 -7.84
C MET A 64 -17.28 4.69 -6.83
N ASN A 65 -16.93 3.45 -6.50
CA ASN A 65 -17.72 2.59 -5.62
C ASN A 65 -17.76 3.11 -4.18
N VAL A 66 -16.64 3.60 -3.64
CA VAL A 66 -16.61 4.19 -2.28
C VAL A 66 -17.45 5.46 -2.22
N LYS A 67 -17.37 6.35 -3.20
CA LYS A 67 -18.19 7.59 -3.20
C LYS A 67 -19.68 7.30 -3.26
N MET A 68 -20.08 6.28 -4.01
CA MET A 68 -21.47 5.81 -4.03
C MET A 68 -21.87 5.20 -2.68
N ALA A 69 -21.00 4.40 -2.05
CA ALA A 69 -21.25 3.83 -0.74
C ALA A 69 -21.37 4.90 0.36
N VAL A 70 -20.57 5.96 0.30
CA VAL A 70 -20.67 7.13 1.19
C VAL A 70 -22.04 7.79 1.06
N GLN A 71 -22.52 8.01 -0.17
CA GLN A 71 -23.87 8.58 -0.39
C GLN A 71 -24.97 7.68 0.18
N MET A 72 -24.83 6.36 0.05
CA MET A 72 -25.77 5.40 0.64
C MET A 72 -25.74 5.45 2.18
N ALA A 73 -24.55 5.59 2.78
CA ALA A 73 -24.39 5.69 4.23
C ALA A 73 -24.94 7.02 4.79
N GLU A 74 -24.81 8.12 4.04
CA GLU A 74 -25.42 9.42 4.37
C GLU A 74 -26.95 9.33 4.45
N ASP A 75 -27.59 8.55 3.57
CA ASP A 75 -29.04 8.32 3.60
C ASP A 75 -29.51 7.60 4.89
N ASP A 76 -28.60 6.90 5.57
CA ASP A 76 -28.82 6.19 6.84
C ASP A 76 -28.22 6.91 8.06
N ASP A 77 -27.90 8.21 7.94
CA ASP A 77 -27.34 9.05 8.99
C ASP A 77 -25.96 8.57 9.54
N ILE A 78 -25.20 7.80 8.75
CA ILE A 78 -23.83 7.36 9.12
C ILE A 78 -22.82 8.38 8.60
N GLU A 79 -22.06 9.01 9.50
CA GLU A 79 -20.96 9.90 9.12
C GLU A 79 -19.78 9.09 8.55
N VAL A 80 -19.41 9.36 7.30
CA VAL A 80 -18.28 8.69 6.64
C VAL A 80 -17.26 9.70 6.15
N LYS A 81 -15.99 9.46 6.44
CA LYS A 81 -14.85 10.18 5.84
C LYS A 81 -13.86 9.19 5.25
N TYR A 82 -13.08 9.63 4.27
CA TYR A 82 -12.17 8.75 3.58
C TYR A 82 -10.82 9.37 3.26
N VAL A 83 -9.80 8.51 3.13
CA VAL A 83 -8.46 8.86 2.64
C VAL A 83 -8.11 7.90 1.51
N VAL A 84 -7.47 8.44 0.47
CA VAL A 84 -7.05 7.68 -0.71
C VAL A 84 -5.52 7.61 -0.75
N ALA A 85 -4.95 6.41 -0.75
CA ALA A 85 -3.52 6.21 -0.94
C ALA A 85 -3.11 6.46 -2.39
N ASN A 86 -2.00 7.17 -2.60
CA ASN A 86 -1.49 7.57 -3.90
C ASN A 86 0.06 7.51 -3.94
N ASP A 87 0.61 6.46 -3.35
CA ASP A 87 2.04 6.29 -3.09
C ASP A 87 2.86 5.82 -4.30
N ASP A 88 2.25 5.30 -5.37
CA ASP A 88 2.96 4.78 -6.55
C ASP A 88 3.59 5.90 -7.39
N VAL A 89 4.89 6.12 -7.24
CA VAL A 89 5.62 7.18 -7.95
C VAL A 89 5.78 6.90 -9.45
N ALA A 90 5.55 5.66 -9.90
CA ALA A 90 5.67 5.26 -11.30
C ALA A 90 4.38 5.52 -12.11
N SER A 91 3.22 5.46 -11.46
CA SER A 91 1.91 5.61 -12.13
C SER A 91 1.61 7.00 -12.67
N ALA A 92 2.12 8.06 -12.03
CA ALA A 92 1.98 9.44 -12.51
C ALA A 92 3.12 10.35 -12.03
N PRO A 93 3.51 11.38 -12.80
CA PRO A 93 4.60 12.27 -12.40
C PRO A 93 4.22 13.14 -11.19
N LYS A 94 5.23 13.59 -10.45
CA LYS A 94 5.08 14.37 -9.20
C LYS A 94 4.16 15.60 -9.32
N ALA A 95 4.11 16.22 -10.50
CA ALA A 95 3.27 17.39 -10.78
C ALA A 95 1.76 17.11 -10.70
N VAL A 96 1.35 15.84 -10.86
CA VAL A 96 -0.05 15.37 -10.76
C VAL A 96 -0.12 14.16 -9.81
N LYS A 97 0.60 14.23 -8.69
CA LYS A 97 0.74 13.13 -7.72
C LYS A 97 -0.60 12.63 -7.17
N GLU A 98 -1.65 13.44 -7.20
CA GLU A 98 -3.03 13.07 -6.84
C GLU A 98 -3.66 12.03 -7.79
N GLN A 99 -3.09 11.83 -8.98
CA GLN A 99 -3.51 10.81 -9.95
C GLN A 99 -2.77 9.48 -9.79
N ARG A 100 -1.78 9.42 -8.88
CA ARG A 100 -1.00 8.20 -8.66
C ARG A 100 -1.86 7.11 -8.04
N HIS A 101 -1.61 5.87 -8.43
CA HIS A 101 -2.20 4.71 -7.80
C HIS A 101 -1.77 4.57 -6.34
N GLY A 102 -2.61 3.91 -5.54
CA GLY A 102 -2.27 3.50 -4.18
C GLY A 102 -1.88 2.04 -4.15
N ILE A 103 -0.65 1.72 -3.74
CA ILE A 103 -0.10 0.37 -3.78
C ILE A 103 0.27 -0.12 -2.37
N ALA A 104 1.46 -0.72 -2.20
CA ALA A 104 1.88 -1.31 -0.94
C ALA A 104 1.92 -0.30 0.24
N GLY A 105 2.10 0.99 -0.03
CA GLY A 105 2.09 2.05 0.98
C GLY A 105 0.76 2.21 1.71
N GLY A 106 -0.35 1.72 1.13
CA GLY A 106 -1.65 1.63 1.80
C GLY A 106 -1.59 0.90 3.16
N PHE A 107 -0.65 -0.03 3.34
CA PHE A 107 -0.37 -0.67 4.63
C PHE A 107 -0.15 0.32 5.77
N PHE A 108 0.67 1.35 5.53
CA PHE A 108 0.99 2.34 6.55
C PHE A 108 -0.21 3.22 6.88
N MET A 109 -1.05 3.53 5.89
CA MET A 109 -2.31 4.24 6.08
C MET A 109 -3.26 3.46 7.01
N TRP A 110 -3.44 2.16 6.78
CA TRP A 110 -4.26 1.32 7.65
C TRP A 110 -3.68 1.19 9.05
N LYS A 111 -2.37 0.99 9.19
CA LYS A 111 -1.73 0.84 10.50
C LYS A 111 -1.82 2.11 11.34
N VAL A 112 -1.54 3.26 10.74
CA VAL A 112 -1.56 4.56 11.43
C VAL A 112 -3.00 4.96 11.77
N GLY A 113 -3.93 4.83 10.83
CA GLY A 113 -5.36 5.10 11.06
C GLY A 113 -5.96 4.20 12.14
N GLY A 114 -5.70 2.89 12.08
CA GLY A 114 -6.20 1.92 13.06
C GLY A 114 -5.61 2.14 14.45
N ALA A 115 -4.32 2.47 14.54
CA ALA A 115 -3.72 2.85 15.82
C ALA A 115 -4.34 4.11 16.40
N ARG A 116 -4.62 5.13 15.58
CA ARG A 116 -5.28 6.36 16.03
C ARG A 116 -6.68 6.09 16.55
N ALA A 117 -7.45 5.27 15.83
CA ALA A 117 -8.79 4.84 16.24
C ALA A 117 -8.75 4.05 17.56
N ALA A 118 -7.83 3.09 17.70
CA ALA A 118 -7.68 2.27 18.90
C ALA A 118 -7.28 3.09 20.15
N LYS A 119 -6.61 4.24 19.95
CA LYS A 119 -6.30 5.21 21.03
C LYS A 119 -7.48 6.12 21.39
N GLY A 120 -8.65 5.91 20.79
CA GLY A 120 -9.85 6.72 21.02
C GLY A 120 -9.84 8.05 20.27
N GLY A 121 -9.08 8.17 19.18
CA GLY A 121 -9.15 9.34 18.31
C GLY A 121 -10.52 9.46 17.64
N SER A 122 -10.97 10.69 17.42
CA SER A 122 -12.20 10.95 16.65
C SER A 122 -12.04 10.57 15.18
N LEU A 123 -13.15 10.51 14.44
CA LEU A 123 -13.11 10.30 12.98
C LEU A 123 -12.17 11.31 12.29
N ASP A 124 -12.19 12.58 12.70
CA ASP A 124 -11.30 13.60 12.16
C ASP A 124 -9.82 13.33 12.48
N ASP A 125 -9.51 12.88 13.69
CA ASP A 125 -8.14 12.53 14.06
C ASP A 125 -7.62 11.34 13.24
N VAL A 126 -8.46 10.32 13.03
CA VAL A 126 -8.13 9.14 12.21
C VAL A 126 -7.82 9.55 10.77
N ILE A 127 -8.67 10.39 10.17
CA ILE A 127 -8.48 10.90 8.81
C ILE A 127 -7.22 11.77 8.72
N ALA A 128 -6.98 12.62 9.71
CA ALA A 128 -5.78 13.47 9.75
C ALA A 128 -4.49 12.63 9.83
N SER A 129 -4.41 11.65 10.74
CA SER A 129 -3.24 10.78 10.86
C SER A 129 -3.04 9.90 9.62
N ALA A 130 -4.12 9.34 9.05
CA ALA A 130 -4.06 8.55 7.83
C ALA A 130 -3.58 9.39 6.63
N GLN A 131 -4.10 10.62 6.47
CA GLN A 131 -3.66 11.53 5.41
C GLN A 131 -2.21 11.99 5.61
N ASN A 132 -1.77 12.21 6.86
CA ASN A 132 -0.39 12.56 7.18
C ASN A 132 0.58 11.48 6.66
N VAL A 133 0.34 10.21 6.98
CA VAL A 133 1.22 9.12 6.52
C VAL A 133 1.15 8.91 5.01
N VAL A 134 -0.03 9.06 4.37
CA VAL A 134 -0.15 8.99 2.90
C VAL A 134 0.75 10.05 2.24
N ASN A 135 0.71 11.29 2.71
CA ASN A 135 1.52 12.37 2.16
C ASN A 135 3.04 12.11 2.27
N ARG A 136 3.45 11.26 3.21
CA ARG A 136 4.84 10.93 3.53
C ARG A 136 5.29 9.57 2.99
N THR A 137 4.41 8.84 2.32
CA THR A 137 4.70 7.50 1.79
C THR A 137 4.91 7.55 0.28
N LYS A 138 5.93 6.85 -0.21
CA LYS A 138 6.20 6.67 -1.64
C LYS A 138 6.63 5.24 -1.89
N SER A 139 6.18 4.69 -3.00
CA SER A 139 6.41 3.30 -3.37
C SER A 139 6.72 3.15 -4.84
N ILE A 140 7.45 2.09 -5.17
CA ILE A 140 7.68 1.64 -6.54
C ILE A 140 7.84 0.13 -6.60
N CYS A 141 7.42 -0.48 -7.69
CA CYS A 141 7.53 -1.92 -7.91
C CYS A 141 8.57 -2.26 -8.97
N VAL A 142 9.11 -3.48 -8.91
CA VAL A 142 9.81 -4.14 -10.00
C VAL A 142 9.24 -5.53 -10.20
N GLY A 143 8.90 -5.87 -11.44
CA GLY A 143 8.44 -7.20 -11.84
C GLY A 143 9.52 -7.95 -12.61
N LEU A 144 9.66 -9.24 -12.35
CA LEU A 144 10.59 -10.17 -13.01
C LEU A 144 9.83 -11.21 -13.84
N GLU A 145 8.66 -11.63 -13.36
CA GLU A 145 7.74 -12.52 -14.08
C GLU A 145 6.29 -12.09 -13.77
N PRO A 146 5.37 -12.17 -14.75
CA PRO A 146 4.00 -11.73 -14.54
C PRO A 146 3.20 -12.74 -13.72
N CYS A 147 2.06 -12.30 -13.17
CA CYS A 147 1.10 -13.20 -12.51
C CYS A 147 0.11 -13.85 -13.49
N VAL A 148 -0.44 -15.00 -13.12
CA VAL A 148 -1.55 -15.64 -13.83
C VAL A 148 -2.88 -15.21 -13.24
N ILE A 149 -3.74 -14.60 -14.06
CA ILE A 149 -5.12 -14.30 -13.65
C ILE A 149 -5.94 -15.59 -13.76
N PRO A 150 -6.48 -16.16 -12.66
CA PRO A 150 -7.12 -17.48 -12.67
C PRO A 150 -8.29 -17.58 -13.66
N ALA A 151 -9.10 -16.52 -13.78
CA ALA A 151 -10.22 -16.47 -14.70
C ALA A 151 -9.81 -16.49 -16.19
N LEU A 152 -8.57 -16.07 -16.50
CA LEU A 152 -8.04 -16.06 -17.86
C LEU A 152 -7.15 -17.27 -18.16
N GLY A 153 -6.56 -17.89 -17.13
CA GLY A 153 -5.63 -19.02 -17.27
C GLY A 153 -4.24 -18.66 -17.82
N HIS A 154 -3.97 -17.36 -18.01
CA HIS A 154 -2.70 -16.80 -18.44
C HIS A 154 -2.56 -15.36 -17.92
N SER A 155 -1.36 -14.79 -18.00
CA SER A 155 -1.12 -13.38 -17.71
C SER A 155 -1.76 -12.44 -18.76
N ASN A 156 -2.15 -11.24 -18.33
CA ASN A 156 -2.55 -10.12 -19.19
C ASN A 156 -1.37 -9.29 -19.74
N PHE A 157 -0.16 -9.49 -19.21
CA PHE A 157 1.09 -8.85 -19.67
C PHE A 157 2.26 -9.85 -19.73
N LYS A 158 3.40 -9.45 -20.31
CA LYS A 158 4.56 -10.33 -20.49
C LYS A 158 5.84 -9.62 -20.07
N ILE A 159 6.61 -10.30 -19.22
CA ILE A 159 8.02 -9.99 -18.97
C ILE A 159 8.83 -11.11 -19.62
N GLU A 160 9.76 -10.75 -20.51
CA GLU A 160 10.58 -11.73 -21.22
C GLU A 160 11.68 -12.28 -20.30
N ASP A 161 12.05 -13.54 -20.47
CA ASP A 161 13.17 -14.15 -19.73
C ASP A 161 14.44 -13.28 -19.84
N GLY A 162 15.05 -13.01 -18.68
CA GLY A 162 16.24 -12.16 -18.59
C GLY A 162 15.96 -10.65 -18.70
N THR A 163 14.70 -10.23 -18.61
CA THR A 163 14.28 -8.83 -18.47
C THR A 163 13.57 -8.58 -17.14
N MET A 164 13.35 -7.31 -16.84
CA MET A 164 12.55 -6.84 -15.71
C MET A 164 11.70 -5.65 -16.15
N GLU A 165 10.57 -5.45 -15.49
CA GLU A 165 9.68 -4.32 -15.70
C GLU A 165 9.70 -3.39 -14.48
N PHE A 166 10.23 -2.18 -14.68
CA PHE A 166 10.43 -1.20 -13.62
C PHE A 166 9.22 -0.26 -13.50
N GLY A 167 8.67 -0.16 -12.30
CA GLY A 167 7.46 0.61 -12.02
C GLY A 167 6.17 -0.10 -12.44
N VAL A 168 6.16 -1.44 -12.50
CA VAL A 168 4.96 -2.24 -12.82
C VAL A 168 3.85 -2.00 -11.80
N GLY A 169 2.59 -1.93 -12.24
CA GLY A 169 1.45 -1.85 -11.32
C GLY A 169 1.12 -3.20 -10.69
N HIS A 170 0.46 -3.20 -9.52
CA HIS A 170 0.11 -4.45 -8.82
C HIS A 170 -1.08 -5.21 -9.42
N HIS A 171 -1.73 -4.70 -10.47
CA HIS A 171 -2.70 -5.46 -11.28
C HIS A 171 -2.11 -5.87 -12.64
N GLY A 172 -0.80 -5.72 -12.82
CA GLY A 172 -0.12 -5.95 -14.09
C GLY A 172 -0.22 -4.78 -15.07
N GLU A 173 -0.46 -3.56 -14.58
CA GLU A 173 -0.33 -2.35 -15.39
C GLU A 173 1.11 -2.18 -15.86
N ALA A 174 1.28 -1.73 -17.10
CA ALA A 174 2.60 -1.56 -17.71
C ALA A 174 3.47 -0.62 -16.87
N GLY A 175 4.72 -1.03 -16.68
CA GLY A 175 5.71 -0.23 -15.99
C GLY A 175 6.20 0.95 -16.81
N THR A 176 7.07 1.74 -16.21
CA THR A 176 7.70 2.89 -16.87
C THR A 176 8.78 2.48 -17.86
N LYS A 177 9.42 1.31 -17.65
CA LYS A 177 10.52 0.79 -18.47
C LYS A 177 10.55 -0.74 -18.46
N VAL A 178 10.95 -1.31 -19.60
CA VAL A 178 11.38 -2.71 -19.71
C VAL A 178 12.88 -2.71 -19.94
N GLU A 179 13.62 -3.41 -19.09
CA GLU A 179 15.08 -3.41 -19.09
C GLU A 179 15.63 -4.83 -18.95
N LYS A 180 16.94 -5.02 -19.20
CA LYS A 180 17.58 -6.30 -18.87
C LYS A 180 17.55 -6.50 -17.36
N LEU A 181 17.39 -7.74 -16.91
CA LEU A 181 17.46 -8.10 -15.51
C LEU A 181 18.77 -7.59 -14.91
N LYS A 182 18.67 -6.74 -13.89
CA LYS A 182 19.81 -6.14 -13.20
C LYS A 182 20.17 -6.95 -11.96
N SER A 183 21.36 -6.70 -11.41
CA SER A 183 21.71 -7.21 -10.08
C SER A 183 20.82 -6.58 -9.00
N ALA A 184 20.72 -7.21 -7.83
CA ALA A 184 19.99 -6.66 -6.69
C ALA A 184 20.49 -5.25 -6.29
N SER A 185 21.81 -5.00 -6.39
CA SER A 185 22.42 -3.70 -6.08
C SER A 185 21.96 -2.61 -7.04
N GLU A 186 21.95 -2.91 -8.34
CA GLU A 186 21.48 -1.98 -9.37
C GLU A 186 19.97 -1.73 -9.29
N MET A 187 19.16 -2.77 -9.00
CA MET A 187 17.71 -2.61 -8.78
C MET A 187 17.44 -1.76 -7.54
N ALA A 188 18.09 -2.05 -6.42
CA ALA A 188 17.95 -1.27 -5.18
C ALA A 188 18.33 0.19 -5.38
N GLN A 189 19.43 0.46 -6.09
CA GLN A 189 19.84 1.83 -6.42
C GLN A 189 18.74 2.55 -7.20
N GLU A 190 18.25 1.96 -8.29
CA GLU A 190 17.24 2.61 -9.12
C GLU A 190 15.92 2.82 -8.37
N MET A 191 15.44 1.82 -7.62
CA MET A 191 14.19 1.92 -6.85
C MET A 191 14.30 3.00 -5.77
N ALA A 192 15.37 2.97 -4.96
CA ALA A 192 15.55 3.90 -3.86
C ALA A 192 15.81 5.33 -4.36
N GLU A 193 16.68 5.52 -5.34
CA GLU A 193 16.93 6.85 -5.92
C GLU A 193 15.67 7.43 -6.57
N THR A 194 14.84 6.60 -7.22
CA THR A 194 13.57 7.06 -7.80
C THR A 194 12.64 7.60 -6.72
N ILE A 195 12.49 6.88 -5.60
CA ILE A 195 11.67 7.35 -4.47
C ILE A 195 12.29 8.58 -3.79
N LEU A 196 13.60 8.58 -3.51
CA LEU A 196 14.28 9.69 -2.85
C LEU A 196 14.19 10.99 -3.65
N ASN A 197 14.28 10.91 -4.98
CA ASN A 197 14.11 12.05 -5.87
C ASN A 197 12.66 12.57 -5.92
N ASP A 198 11.69 11.75 -5.53
CA ASP A 198 10.29 12.17 -5.43
C ASP A 198 9.99 12.90 -4.10
N PHE A 199 10.78 12.65 -3.06
CA PHE A 199 10.71 13.42 -1.81
C PHE A 199 11.30 14.83 -1.97
N ASP A 200 10.86 15.74 -1.10
CA ASP A 200 11.43 17.08 -0.94
C ASP A 200 12.28 17.13 0.35
N PHE A 201 13.24 16.22 0.47
CA PHE A 201 14.11 16.17 1.65
C PHE A 201 15.11 17.32 1.67
N GLU A 202 15.09 18.10 2.75
CA GLU A 202 16.07 19.19 2.98
C GLU A 202 17.35 18.68 3.67
N GLU A 203 17.25 17.57 4.41
CA GLU A 203 18.32 16.97 5.21
C GLU A 203 18.07 15.46 5.35
N GLY A 204 19.04 14.76 5.97
CA GLY A 204 18.86 13.35 6.35
C GLY A 204 17.66 13.16 7.27
N LYS A 205 16.84 12.16 6.96
CA LYS A 205 15.60 11.82 7.70
C LYS A 205 15.69 10.45 8.35
N GLU A 206 14.90 10.24 9.39
CA GLU A 206 14.53 8.90 9.83
C GLU A 206 13.37 8.39 8.97
N VAL A 207 13.48 7.17 8.47
CA VAL A 207 12.49 6.56 7.57
C VAL A 207 12.07 5.17 8.04
N ALA A 208 10.84 4.76 7.69
CA ALA A 208 10.47 3.36 7.67
C ALA A 208 10.58 2.82 6.25
N VAL A 209 10.99 1.56 6.12
CA VAL A 209 11.19 0.90 4.82
C VAL A 209 10.40 -0.39 4.78
N MET A 210 9.68 -0.62 3.68
CA MET A 210 9.04 -1.91 3.42
C MET A 210 9.53 -2.49 2.09
N LEU A 211 9.88 -3.78 2.12
CA LEU A 211 9.93 -4.63 0.94
C LEU A 211 8.81 -5.65 1.01
N SER A 212 7.83 -5.48 0.13
CA SER A 212 6.75 -6.44 -0.05
C SER A 212 7.03 -7.30 -1.28
N SER A 213 6.98 -8.62 -1.15
CA SER A 213 6.87 -9.51 -2.32
C SER A 213 5.59 -9.18 -3.07
N LEU A 214 5.66 -9.21 -4.41
CA LEU A 214 4.48 -9.19 -5.26
C LEU A 214 3.81 -10.57 -5.37
N GLY A 215 4.34 -11.59 -4.69
CA GLY A 215 3.73 -12.92 -4.61
C GLY A 215 4.78 -14.01 -4.53
N ALA A 216 5.46 -14.26 -5.65
CA ALA A 216 6.35 -15.41 -5.83
C ALA A 216 7.80 -15.17 -5.37
N THR A 217 8.21 -13.93 -5.07
CA THR A 217 9.58 -13.64 -4.64
C THR A 217 9.84 -14.20 -3.23
N PRO A 218 10.85 -15.08 -3.06
CA PRO A 218 11.22 -15.62 -1.76
C PRO A 218 11.64 -14.53 -0.76
N VAL A 219 11.27 -14.72 0.51
CA VAL A 219 11.64 -13.79 1.60
C VAL A 219 13.16 -13.55 1.66
N MET A 220 13.98 -14.57 1.41
CA MET A 220 15.44 -14.41 1.40
C MET A 220 15.93 -13.43 0.34
N GLU A 221 15.27 -13.35 -0.83
CA GLU A 221 15.64 -12.43 -1.91
C GLU A 221 15.23 -10.99 -1.55
N LEU A 222 14.11 -10.82 -0.84
CA LEU A 222 13.77 -9.52 -0.27
C LEU A 222 14.84 -9.04 0.72
N TYR A 223 15.40 -9.92 1.56
CA TYR A 223 16.51 -9.53 2.44
C TYR A 223 17.78 -9.15 1.67
N VAL A 224 18.09 -9.82 0.56
CA VAL A 224 19.21 -9.43 -0.32
C VAL A 224 18.96 -8.05 -0.93
N LEU A 225 17.75 -7.79 -1.42
CA LEU A 225 17.39 -6.48 -1.98
C LEU A 225 17.42 -5.39 -0.88
N TYR A 226 16.94 -5.68 0.33
CA TYR A 226 16.95 -4.73 1.45
C TYR A 226 18.38 -4.31 1.85
N ASP A 227 19.32 -5.26 1.92
CA ASP A 227 20.73 -4.97 2.25
C ASP A 227 21.31 -3.92 1.28
N GLU A 228 20.94 -3.97 0.01
CA GLU A 228 21.34 -2.99 -0.99
C GLU A 228 20.56 -1.66 -0.87
N VAL A 229 19.26 -1.70 -0.60
CA VAL A 229 18.45 -0.49 -0.36
C VAL A 229 18.97 0.30 0.85
N GLU A 230 19.29 -0.38 1.95
CA GLU A 230 19.82 0.25 3.16
C GLU A 230 21.15 0.96 2.90
N LYS A 231 22.04 0.39 2.09
CA LYS A 231 23.30 1.04 1.67
C LYS A 231 23.03 2.33 0.90
N VAL A 232 22.04 2.34 0.00
CA VAL A 232 21.68 3.54 -0.78
C VAL A 232 21.12 4.62 0.15
N LEU A 233 20.21 4.27 1.06
CA LEU A 233 19.64 5.20 2.03
C LEU A 233 20.69 5.78 2.98
N ALA A 234 21.58 4.94 3.51
CA ALA A 234 22.66 5.37 4.40
C ALA A 234 23.65 6.32 3.68
N LYS A 235 23.99 6.04 2.42
CA LYS A 235 24.83 6.91 1.60
C LYS A 235 24.18 8.27 1.33
N ALA A 236 22.86 8.31 1.22
CA ALA A 236 22.08 9.54 1.10
C ALA A 236 21.86 10.27 2.45
N GLY A 237 22.34 9.69 3.56
CA GLY A 237 22.25 10.30 4.90
C GLY A 237 20.93 10.02 5.64
N HIS A 238 20.10 9.09 5.15
CA HIS A 238 18.88 8.66 5.83
C HIS A 238 19.17 7.52 6.80
N LYS A 239 18.40 7.47 7.89
CA LYS A 239 18.47 6.40 8.90
C LYS A 239 17.19 5.59 8.88
N VAL A 240 17.31 4.27 8.77
CA VAL A 240 16.15 3.38 8.85
C VAL A 240 15.78 3.18 10.32
N TRP A 241 14.55 3.53 10.68
CA TRP A 241 14.01 3.34 12.03
C TRP A 241 13.40 1.96 12.20
N LYS A 242 12.61 1.50 11.21
CA LYS A 242 11.96 0.19 11.22
C LYS A 242 11.82 -0.35 9.80
N THR A 243 11.95 -1.66 9.68
CA THR A 243 11.93 -2.37 8.41
C THR A 243 10.82 -3.42 8.41
N TYR A 244 10.12 -3.53 7.29
CA TYR A 244 9.03 -4.47 7.04
C TYR A 244 9.38 -5.33 5.82
N ILE A 245 9.65 -6.62 6.02
CA ILE A 245 10.05 -7.53 4.94
C ILE A 245 9.11 -8.74 4.93
N GLY A 246 8.46 -9.01 3.80
CA GLY A 246 7.54 -10.13 3.67
C GLY A 246 6.47 -9.89 2.60
N ASN A 247 5.28 -10.46 2.80
CA ASN A 247 4.14 -10.26 1.91
C ASN A 247 3.16 -9.33 2.62
N TYR A 248 3.13 -8.06 2.23
CA TYR A 248 2.21 -7.05 2.79
C TYR A 248 1.09 -6.72 1.81
N VAL A 249 1.44 -6.44 0.56
CA VAL A 249 0.48 -6.26 -0.54
C VAL A 249 1.06 -7.01 -1.74
N THR A 250 0.41 -8.10 -2.13
CA THR A 250 0.87 -8.96 -3.23
C THR A 250 0.15 -8.62 -4.53
N SER A 251 0.46 -9.35 -5.59
CA SER A 251 -0.19 -9.37 -6.89
C SER A 251 -0.20 -10.83 -7.37
N LEU A 252 -1.04 -11.64 -6.73
CA LEU A 252 -1.14 -13.08 -6.97
C LEU A 252 0.23 -13.78 -6.86
N ASP A 253 0.70 -14.38 -7.96
CA ASP A 253 1.96 -15.09 -8.10
C ASP A 253 3.02 -14.28 -8.88
N MET A 254 2.86 -12.94 -8.98
CA MET A 254 3.86 -12.10 -9.65
C MET A 254 5.22 -12.26 -8.94
N ASN A 255 6.26 -12.50 -9.73
CA ASN A 255 7.63 -12.50 -9.23
C ASN A 255 8.16 -11.07 -9.31
N GLY A 256 8.46 -10.47 -8.17
CA GLY A 256 8.87 -9.09 -8.05
C GLY A 256 8.72 -8.55 -6.63
N ALA A 257 9.09 -7.29 -6.45
CA ALA A 257 9.01 -6.63 -5.15
C ALA A 257 8.51 -5.19 -5.27
N SER A 258 7.79 -4.75 -4.26
CA SER A 258 7.49 -3.34 -4.00
C SER A 258 8.42 -2.80 -2.92
N LEU A 259 9.07 -1.68 -3.19
CA LEU A 259 9.78 -0.86 -2.20
C LEU A 259 8.88 0.29 -1.81
N THR A 260 8.65 0.45 -0.50
CA THR A 260 7.99 1.62 0.08
C THR A 260 8.92 2.30 1.08
N ILE A 261 9.00 3.63 1.03
CA ILE A 261 9.71 4.45 2.01
C ILE A 261 8.73 5.46 2.60
N VAL A 262 8.76 5.58 3.93
CA VAL A 262 7.92 6.52 4.68
C VAL A 262 8.82 7.51 5.41
N ASP A 263 8.64 8.80 5.15
CA ASP A 263 9.22 9.88 5.95
C ASP A 263 8.54 9.94 7.32
N LEU A 264 9.32 9.84 8.40
CA LEU A 264 8.78 9.70 9.74
C LEU A 264 8.79 11.03 10.50
N ASP A 265 7.60 11.46 10.93
CA ASP A 265 7.47 12.39 12.04
C ASP A 265 7.21 11.64 13.37
N ASP A 266 7.12 12.39 14.45
CA ASP A 266 6.95 11.82 15.79
C ASP A 266 5.58 11.13 15.96
N GLU A 267 4.54 11.66 15.32
CA GLU A 267 3.21 11.06 15.34
C GLU A 267 3.20 9.70 14.65
N ILE A 268 3.76 9.61 13.45
CA ILE A 268 3.82 8.35 12.69
C ILE A 268 4.65 7.32 13.45
N LYS A 269 5.79 7.72 14.03
CA LYS A 269 6.61 6.80 14.86
C LYS A 269 5.83 6.27 16.06
N GLU A 270 5.08 7.13 16.74
CA GLU A 270 4.23 6.73 17.86
C GLU A 270 3.17 5.72 17.42
N LEU A 271 2.39 6.03 16.38
CA LEU A 271 1.28 5.19 15.91
C LEU A 271 1.74 3.88 15.26
N LEU A 272 2.91 3.85 14.62
CA LEU A 272 3.53 2.62 14.12
C LEU A 272 4.11 1.74 15.24
N SER A 273 4.30 2.29 16.44
CA SER A 273 4.77 1.53 17.62
C SER A 273 3.63 0.91 18.41
N GLU A 274 2.38 1.36 18.19
CA GLU A 274 1.20 0.75 18.82
C GLU A 274 0.98 -0.69 18.32
N PRO A 275 0.59 -1.63 19.20
CA PRO A 275 0.32 -3.01 18.81
C PRO A 275 -0.88 -3.10 17.86
N ALA A 276 -0.90 -4.15 17.04
CA ALA A 276 -2.06 -4.54 16.26
C ALA A 276 -2.14 -6.07 16.20
N VAL A 277 -3.34 -6.63 16.17
CA VAL A 277 -3.56 -8.10 16.12
C VAL A 277 -4.40 -8.48 14.91
N PRO A 278 -3.94 -8.17 13.67
CA PRO A 278 -4.68 -8.52 12.48
C PRO A 278 -4.59 -10.02 12.18
N ILE A 279 -5.66 -10.60 11.64
CA ILE A 279 -5.79 -12.06 11.45
C ILE A 279 -4.74 -12.67 10.50
N GLY A 280 -4.26 -11.89 9.53
CA GLY A 280 -3.26 -12.27 8.54
C GLY A 280 -1.81 -12.00 8.96
N MET A 281 -1.59 -11.23 10.03
CA MET A 281 -0.25 -10.97 10.59
C MET A 281 -0.28 -11.12 12.11
N LYS A 282 -0.31 -12.38 12.58
CA LYS A 282 -0.47 -12.73 14.00
C LYS A 282 0.62 -12.21 14.96
N ASN A 283 1.69 -11.60 14.46
CA ASN A 283 2.82 -11.10 15.23
C ASN A 283 3.28 -9.70 14.75
N TYR A 284 2.38 -8.73 14.68
CA TYR A 284 2.75 -7.33 14.48
C TYR A 284 3.05 -6.61 15.80
#